data_AF-A0A377UYH6-F1
#
_entry.id   AF-A0A377UYH6-F1
#
_cell.length_a   1.000
_cell.length_b   1.000
_cell.length_c   1.000
_cell.angle_alpha   90.00
_cell.angle_beta   90.00
_cell.angle_gamma   90.00
#
_symmetry.space_group_name_H-M   'P 1'
#
loop_
_entity.id
_entity.type
_entity.pdbx_description
1 polymer ?
#
loop_
_entity_poly.entity_id
_entity_poly.type
_entity_poly.pdbx_seq_one_letter_code
_entity_poly.pdbx_strand_id
1 'polypeptide(L)'
;MAKRGMRCRKTELLAFLQNQTDFFDPDNLSEVFTASWLARRFAMQRNTASHYLNQLVAQDVLVKINTRRSIFCIKKPFASSSTRFPAVSMPAWRSYSRRATASRSRPDHFSLLTGHDGSLRKPIEQMKTALFYPNGGLPLLITGDSGTGKSYMAELMHEFAIAQGLLAPDAPFVSFNWRAVCE
;
A
#
# COMPACT_ATOMS: atom_id res chain seq x y z
N MET A 1 32.83 -24.37 -5.26
CA MET A 1 31.72 -24.95 -6.06
C MET A 1 30.36 -24.25 -5.86
N ALA A 2 29.97 -23.83 -4.64
CA ALA A 2 28.65 -23.22 -4.38
C ALA A 2 28.32 -21.88 -5.10
N LYS A 3 29.32 -21.05 -5.41
CA LYS A 3 29.12 -19.75 -6.08
C LYS A 3 28.63 -19.85 -7.54
N ARG A 4 28.82 -21.00 -8.21
CA ARG A 4 28.44 -21.21 -9.63
C ARG A 4 26.96 -21.58 -9.78
N GLY A 5 26.43 -22.43 -8.89
CA GLY A 5 24.99 -22.75 -8.83
C GLY A 5 24.12 -21.58 -8.34
N MET A 6 24.65 -20.72 -7.46
CA MET A 6 23.96 -19.54 -6.96
C MET A 6 23.75 -18.45 -8.04
N ARG A 7 24.69 -18.32 -8.99
CA ARG A 7 24.57 -17.37 -10.11
C ARG A 7 23.50 -17.79 -11.12
N CYS A 8 23.39 -19.09 -11.43
CA CYS A 8 22.40 -19.62 -12.38
C CYS A 8 20.95 -19.44 -11.89
N ARG A 9 20.69 -19.70 -10.61
CA ARG A 9 19.32 -19.56 -10.06
C ARG A 9 18.82 -18.12 -10.03
N LYS A 10 19.71 -17.14 -9.81
CA LYS A 10 19.37 -15.71 -9.86
C LYS A 10 19.03 -15.27 -11.28
N THR A 11 19.77 -15.74 -12.28
CA THR A 11 19.50 -15.45 -13.69
C THR A 11 18.22 -16.11 -14.19
N GLU A 12 17.90 -17.33 -13.75
CA GLU A 12 16.63 -18.01 -14.06
C GLU A 12 15.42 -17.26 -13.46
N LEU A 13 15.55 -16.78 -12.23
CA LEU A 13 14.53 -15.96 -11.56
C LEU A 13 14.25 -14.67 -12.36
N LEU A 14 15.31 -14.01 -12.82
CA LEU A 14 15.21 -12.81 -13.63
C LEU A 14 14.58 -13.09 -15.00
N ALA A 15 15.01 -14.14 -15.70
CA ALA A 15 14.47 -14.53 -17.00
C ALA A 15 12.99 -14.91 -16.91
N PHE A 16 12.59 -15.60 -15.85
CA PHE A 16 11.19 -15.93 -15.60
C PHE A 16 10.34 -14.67 -15.37
N LEU A 17 10.82 -13.75 -14.53
CA LEU A 17 10.15 -12.47 -14.33
C LEU A 17 10.06 -11.71 -15.66
N GLN A 18 11.11 -11.72 -16.50
CA GLN A 18 11.12 -11.06 -17.82
C GLN A 18 9.99 -11.58 -18.71
N ASN A 19 9.83 -12.89 -18.81
CA ASN A 19 8.77 -13.52 -19.61
C ASN A 19 7.36 -13.30 -19.05
N GLN A 20 7.21 -13.11 -17.74
CA GLN A 20 5.90 -12.86 -17.11
C GLN A 20 5.51 -11.38 -17.06
N THR A 21 6.46 -10.45 -17.22
CA THR A 21 6.18 -9.00 -17.14
C THR A 21 5.52 -8.45 -18.41
N ASP A 22 5.34 -9.27 -19.46
CA ASP A 22 4.51 -8.91 -20.62
C ASP A 22 3.01 -8.96 -20.30
N PHE A 23 2.61 -9.67 -19.24
CA PHE A 23 1.23 -9.80 -18.78
C PHE A 23 0.99 -9.12 -17.43
N PHE A 24 1.86 -8.19 -17.03
CA PHE A 24 1.72 -7.48 -15.75
C PHE A 24 0.56 -6.48 -15.82
N ASP A 25 -0.52 -6.78 -15.11
CA ASP A 25 -1.64 -5.87 -14.89
C ASP A 25 -1.50 -5.20 -13.50
N PRO A 26 -1.35 -3.86 -13.43
CA PRO A 26 -1.29 -3.11 -12.16
C PRO A 26 -2.56 -3.26 -11.30
N ASP A 27 -3.71 -3.51 -11.92
CA ASP A 27 -5.01 -3.60 -11.24
C ASP A 27 -5.32 -5.02 -10.76
N ASN A 28 -4.57 -6.03 -11.25
CA ASN A 28 -4.65 -7.41 -10.81
C ASN A 28 -3.27 -7.91 -10.34
N LEU A 29 -2.90 -7.52 -9.11
CA LEU A 29 -1.64 -7.90 -8.45
C LEU A 29 -1.53 -9.43 -8.27
N SER A 30 -1.06 -10.11 -9.31
CA SER A 30 -0.91 -11.56 -9.34
C SER A 30 0.09 -12.06 -8.30
N GLU A 31 -0.26 -13.14 -7.58
CA GLU A 31 0.59 -13.77 -6.57
C GLU A 31 1.95 -14.25 -7.14
N VAL A 32 2.05 -14.38 -8.46
CA VAL A 32 3.22 -14.82 -9.23
C VAL A 32 4.47 -13.98 -8.97
N PHE A 33 4.28 -12.71 -8.58
CA PHE A 33 5.38 -11.76 -8.33
C PHE A 33 5.83 -11.70 -6.85
N THR A 34 5.37 -12.63 -6.01
CA THR A 34 5.75 -12.68 -4.59
C THR A 34 6.95 -13.60 -4.34
N ALA A 35 7.78 -13.25 -3.36
CA ALA A 35 8.92 -14.10 -2.97
C ALA A 35 8.50 -15.50 -2.53
N SER A 36 7.30 -15.66 -1.95
CA SER A 36 6.76 -16.96 -1.55
C SER A 36 6.40 -17.85 -2.74
N TRP A 37 5.79 -17.27 -3.79
CA TRP A 37 5.44 -18.00 -5.00
C TRP A 37 6.70 -18.43 -5.76
N LEU A 38 7.65 -17.51 -5.93
CA LEU A 38 8.93 -17.77 -6.59
C LEU A 38 9.75 -18.83 -5.83
N ALA A 39 9.74 -18.79 -4.49
CA ALA A 39 10.38 -19.80 -3.67
C ALA A 39 9.83 -21.21 -3.95
N ARG A 40 8.51 -21.36 -4.04
CA ARG A 40 7.87 -22.64 -4.38
C ARG A 40 8.21 -23.08 -5.80
N ARG A 41 8.10 -22.18 -6.79
CA ARG A 41 8.31 -22.48 -8.21
C ARG A 41 9.73 -22.96 -8.52
N PHE A 42 10.72 -22.41 -7.82
CA PHE A 42 12.14 -22.70 -8.01
C PHE A 42 12.73 -23.62 -6.94
N ALA A 43 11.88 -24.28 -6.15
CA ALA A 43 12.29 -25.21 -5.09
C ALA A 43 13.40 -24.63 -4.18
N MET A 44 13.20 -23.40 -3.70
CA MET A 44 14.13 -22.72 -2.81
C MET A 44 13.42 -22.16 -1.57
N GLN A 45 14.17 -21.84 -0.52
CA GLN A 45 13.61 -21.21 0.66
C GLN A 45 13.18 -19.76 0.37
N ARG A 46 12.10 -19.31 1.02
CA ARG A 46 11.60 -17.92 0.89
C ARG A 46 12.66 -16.88 1.20
N ASN A 47 13.48 -17.11 2.22
CA ASN A 47 14.55 -16.18 2.62
C ASN A 47 15.60 -16.05 1.51
N THR A 48 15.93 -17.15 0.83
CA THR A 48 16.84 -17.17 -0.32
C THR A 48 16.26 -16.43 -1.51
N ALA A 49 14.97 -16.65 -1.83
CA ALA A 49 14.27 -15.93 -2.89
C ALA A 49 14.21 -14.43 -2.61
N SER A 50 13.81 -14.02 -1.39
CA SER A 50 13.78 -12.62 -0.97
C SER A 50 15.17 -11.98 -1.01
N HIS A 51 16.22 -12.69 -0.60
CA HIS A 51 17.59 -12.22 -0.70
C HIS A 51 18.00 -11.94 -2.15
N TYR A 52 17.72 -12.86 -3.09
CA TYR A 52 18.02 -12.64 -4.51
C TYR A 52 17.23 -11.50 -5.13
N LEU A 53 15.94 -11.39 -4.79
CA LEU A 53 15.08 -10.31 -5.28
C LEU A 53 15.54 -8.95 -4.74
N ASN A 54 15.90 -8.84 -3.47
CA ASN A 54 16.46 -7.62 -2.91
C ASN A 54 17.81 -7.26 -3.54
N GLN A 55 18.66 -8.23 -3.88
CA GLN A 55 19.88 -7.95 -4.64
C GLN A 55 19.58 -7.43 -6.05
N LEU A 56 18.55 -7.94 -6.73
CA LEU A 56 18.13 -7.44 -8.04
C LEU A 56 17.50 -6.05 -7.96
N VAL A 57 16.82 -5.72 -6.87
CA VAL A 57 16.35 -4.36 -6.56
C VAL A 57 17.53 -3.42 -6.31
N ALA A 58 18.54 -3.85 -5.55
CA ALA A 58 19.76 -3.08 -5.31
C ALA A 58 20.59 -2.85 -6.59
N GLN A 59 20.47 -3.75 -7.56
CA GLN A 59 21.06 -3.64 -8.90
C GLN A 59 20.19 -2.82 -9.87
N ASP A 60 19.11 -2.21 -9.39
CA ASP A 60 18.16 -1.38 -10.16
C ASP A 60 17.46 -2.12 -11.32
N VAL A 61 17.44 -3.46 -11.28
CA VAL A 61 16.78 -4.31 -12.29
C VAL A 61 15.31 -4.55 -11.94
N LEU A 62 14.98 -4.58 -10.65
CA LEU A 62 13.62 -4.78 -10.14
C LEU A 62 13.16 -3.58 -9.32
N VAL A 63 11.85 -3.33 -9.34
CA VAL A 63 11.14 -2.45 -8.41
C VAL A 63 10.40 -3.29 -7.38
N LYS A 64 10.55 -2.93 -6.11
CA LYS A 64 9.82 -3.56 -5.00
C LYS A 64 8.58 -2.74 -4.66
N ILE A 65 7.41 -3.36 -4.79
CA ILE A 65 6.14 -2.79 -4.35
C ILE A 65 5.85 -3.33 -2.94
N ASN A 66 5.95 -2.44 -1.95
CA ASN A 66 5.67 -2.76 -0.56
C ASN A 66 4.15 -2.79 -0.30
N THR A 67 3.51 -3.93 -0.59
CA THR A 67 2.14 -4.25 -0.12
C THR A 67 2.19 -5.24 1.05
N ARG A 68 1.04 -5.69 1.60
CA ARG A 68 0.95 -6.72 2.66
C ARG A 68 1.80 -7.97 2.34
N ARG A 69 2.00 -8.25 1.06
CA ARG A 69 3.06 -9.12 0.55
C ARG A 69 4.02 -8.27 -0.29
N SER A 70 5.32 -8.33 -0.04
CA SER A 70 6.28 -7.64 -0.91
C SER A 70 6.25 -8.25 -2.31
N ILE A 71 5.86 -7.46 -3.30
CA ILE A 71 5.78 -7.82 -4.71
C ILE A 71 7.01 -7.25 -5.42
N PHE A 72 7.57 -7.99 -6.37
CA PHE A 72 8.75 -7.59 -7.13
C PHE A 72 8.44 -7.61 -8.64
N CYS A 73 8.63 -6.48 -9.31
CA CYS A 73 8.37 -6.34 -10.75
C CYS A 73 9.61 -5.82 -11.47
N ILE A 74 9.74 -6.10 -12.77
CA ILE A 74 10.88 -5.63 -13.55
C ILE A 74 10.76 -4.15 -13.85
N LYS A 75 11.88 -3.46 -13.66
CA LYS A 75 12.07 -2.09 -14.14
C LYS A 75 12.34 -2.16 -15.65
N LYS A 76 11.31 -2.22 -16.49
CA LYS A 76 11.53 -2.15 -17.96
C LYS A 76 12.08 -0.75 -18.30
N PRO A 77 13.19 -0.61 -19.06
CA PRO A 77 13.44 0.60 -19.82
C PRO A 77 12.47 0.57 -21.00
N PHE A 78 11.24 1.04 -20.77
CA PHE A 78 10.19 0.95 -21.75
C PHE A 78 10.32 2.12 -22.75
N ALA A 79 11.02 1.87 -23.85
CA ALA A 79 11.35 2.87 -24.87
C ALA A 79 10.30 3.02 -25.99
N SER A 80 9.13 2.36 -25.93
CA SER A 80 8.09 2.56 -26.96
C SER A 80 6.70 2.20 -26.44
N SER A 81 5.81 3.19 -26.42
CA SER A 81 4.40 3.20 -25.96
C SER A 81 4.13 3.80 -24.57
N SER A 82 4.40 5.10 -24.44
CA SER A 82 3.50 6.12 -23.86
C SER A 82 2.69 5.81 -22.59
N THR A 83 3.09 4.85 -21.76
CA THR A 83 2.53 4.64 -20.43
C THR A 83 3.64 5.01 -19.48
N ARG A 84 3.57 6.25 -18.99
CA ARG A 84 4.47 6.80 -17.99
C ARG A 84 4.33 5.94 -16.73
N PHE A 85 5.06 4.83 -16.65
CA PHE A 85 5.27 4.12 -15.39
C PHE A 85 5.90 5.13 -14.45
N PRO A 86 5.20 5.59 -13.41
CA PRO A 86 5.84 6.48 -12.47
C PRO A 86 6.96 5.65 -11.85
N ALA A 87 8.17 6.19 -11.84
CA ALA A 87 9.30 5.64 -11.11
C ALA A 87 8.94 5.65 -9.62
N VAL A 88 8.15 4.67 -9.19
CA VAL A 88 7.56 4.62 -7.86
C VAL A 88 8.53 3.84 -6.98
N SER A 89 9.62 4.53 -6.64
CA SER A 89 10.02 4.61 -5.24
C SER A 89 8.99 5.47 -4.51
N MET A 90 7.73 5.03 -4.50
CA MET A 90 6.67 5.72 -3.78
C MET A 90 5.86 4.63 -3.07
N PRO A 91 5.78 4.67 -1.74
CA PRO A 91 4.96 3.71 -1.02
C PRO A 91 3.51 3.83 -1.50
N ALA A 92 2.83 2.68 -1.68
CA ALA A 92 1.50 2.58 -2.29
C ALA A 92 0.48 3.60 -1.75
N TRP A 93 0.62 4.02 -0.47
CA TRP A 93 -0.22 5.03 0.16
C TRP A 93 -0.18 6.41 -0.53
N ARG A 94 0.95 6.83 -1.13
CA ARG A 94 1.04 8.10 -1.87
C ARG A 94 0.24 8.09 -3.19
N SER A 95 0.03 6.92 -3.78
CA SER A 95 -0.85 6.78 -4.95
C SER A 95 -2.32 6.91 -4.55
N TYR A 96 -2.68 6.45 -3.35
CA TYR A 96 -4.02 6.60 -2.78
C TYR A 96 -4.29 8.02 -2.28
N SER A 97 -3.32 8.70 -1.67
CA SER A 97 -3.48 10.11 -1.26
C SER A 97 -3.79 11.03 -2.45
N ARG A 98 -3.22 10.73 -3.63
CA ARG A 98 -3.57 11.41 -4.89
C ARG A 98 -5.00 11.15 -5.35
N ARG A 99 -5.58 9.98 -5.08
CA ARG A 99 -7.01 9.70 -5.34
C ARG A 99 -7.90 10.41 -4.32
N ALA A 100 -7.50 10.41 -3.06
CA ALA A 100 -8.20 11.10 -1.98
C ALA A 100 -8.29 12.63 -2.19
N THR A 101 -7.29 13.21 -2.87
CA THR A 101 -7.26 14.65 -3.19
C THR A 101 -7.87 15.00 -4.56
N ALA A 102 -8.12 14.01 -5.42
CA ALA A 102 -8.70 14.22 -6.75
C ALA A 102 -10.24 14.10 -6.76
N SER A 103 -10.88 13.67 -5.66
CA SER A 103 -12.34 13.64 -5.56
C SER A 103 -12.89 15.05 -5.33
N ARG A 104 -13.74 15.48 -6.27
CA ARG A 104 -14.40 16.80 -6.40
C ARG A 104 -14.94 17.35 -5.08
N SER A 105 -14.51 18.55 -4.71
CA SER A 105 -15.20 19.62 -3.94
C SER A 105 -16.33 19.22 -2.96
N ARG A 106 -16.14 18.20 -2.13
CA ARG A 106 -17.05 17.88 -1.01
C ARG A 106 -16.44 18.39 0.30
N PRO A 107 -17.27 18.78 1.29
CA PRO A 107 -16.78 19.40 2.51
C PRO A 107 -15.74 18.53 3.22
N ASP A 108 -14.58 19.13 3.47
CA ASP A 108 -13.51 18.49 4.24
C ASP A 108 -13.84 18.64 5.72
N HIS A 109 -14.48 17.63 6.30
CA HIS A 109 -14.89 17.62 7.72
C HIS A 109 -13.66 17.74 8.66
N PHE A 110 -12.46 17.40 8.16
CA PHE A 110 -11.23 17.63 8.90
C PHE A 110 -10.84 19.10 9.04
N SER A 111 -11.44 20.03 8.29
CA SER A 111 -11.25 21.48 8.48
C SER A 111 -11.74 21.97 9.85
N LEU A 112 -12.62 21.21 10.51
CA LEU A 112 -13.09 21.45 11.86
C LEU A 112 -12.02 21.16 12.93
N LEU A 113 -10.92 20.48 12.58
CA LEU A 113 -9.81 20.21 13.51
C LEU A 113 -8.85 21.39 13.60
N THR A 114 -8.60 21.84 14.82
CA THR A 114 -7.54 22.80 15.12
C THR A 114 -6.18 22.19 14.73
N GLY A 115 -5.47 22.83 13.79
CA GLY A 115 -4.18 22.33 13.28
C GLY A 115 -4.28 21.42 12.05
N HIS A 116 -5.44 21.33 11.39
CA HIS A 116 -5.64 20.54 10.17
C HIS A 116 -4.64 20.86 9.05
N ASP A 117 -4.33 22.15 8.85
CA ASP A 117 -3.35 22.61 7.85
C ASP A 117 -1.89 22.58 8.36
N GLY A 118 -1.69 22.29 9.65
CA GLY A 118 -0.38 22.32 10.33
C GLY A 118 0.04 20.94 10.83
N SER A 119 0.05 20.79 12.16
CA SER A 119 0.54 19.59 12.86
C SER A 119 -0.27 18.32 12.53
N LEU A 120 -1.57 18.46 12.26
CA LEU A 120 -2.45 17.32 11.98
C LEU A 120 -2.57 16.99 10.49
N ARG A 121 -1.98 17.80 9.60
CA ARG A 121 -2.06 17.59 8.15
C ARG A 121 -1.62 16.19 7.73
N LYS A 122 -0.45 15.75 8.22
CA LYS A 122 0.11 14.43 7.88
C LYS A 122 -0.76 13.28 8.43
N PRO A 123 -1.17 13.28 9.71
CA PRO A 123 -2.16 12.33 10.22
C PRO A 123 -3.48 12.30 9.42
N ILE A 124 -4.03 13.46 9.07
CA ILE A 124 -5.27 13.57 8.28
C ILE A 124 -5.11 12.91 6.91
N GLU A 125 -4.02 13.18 6.20
CA GLU A 125 -3.72 12.55 4.92
C GLU A 125 -3.59 11.02 5.04
N GLN A 126 -2.99 10.53 6.12
CA GLN A 126 -2.89 9.10 6.38
C GLN A 126 -4.27 8.47 6.65
N MET A 127 -5.13 9.14 7.40
CA MET A 127 -6.50 8.69 7.66
C MET A 127 -7.33 8.65 6.37
N LYS A 128 -7.31 9.74 5.58
CA LYS A 128 -7.97 9.80 4.27
C LYS A 128 -7.50 8.65 3.38
N THR A 129 -6.18 8.44 3.30
CA THR A 129 -5.59 7.36 2.50
C THR A 129 -6.06 5.97 2.92
N ALA A 130 -6.19 5.72 4.22
CA ALA A 130 -6.68 4.46 4.73
C ALA A 130 -8.15 4.21 4.39
N LEU A 131 -9.01 5.24 4.36
CA LEU A 131 -10.40 5.10 3.91
C LEU A 131 -10.50 4.69 2.44
N PHE A 132 -9.65 5.23 1.57
CA PHE A 132 -9.62 4.90 0.14
C PHE A 132 -8.88 3.58 -0.17
N TYR A 133 -8.40 2.85 0.83
CA TYR A 133 -7.71 1.59 0.61
C TYR A 133 -8.70 0.50 0.13
N PRO A 134 -8.33 -0.40 -0.79
CA PRO A 134 -9.25 -1.40 -1.34
C PRO A 134 -9.73 -2.40 -0.29
N ASN A 135 -10.88 -3.05 -0.56
CA ASN A 135 -11.49 -4.08 0.28
C ASN A 135 -11.94 -3.59 1.67
N GLY A 136 -12.59 -2.42 1.73
CA GLY A 136 -13.19 -1.91 2.98
C GLY A 136 -12.26 -1.04 3.83
N GLY A 137 -11.23 -0.45 3.24
CA GLY A 137 -10.30 0.45 3.92
C GLY A 137 -9.16 -0.28 4.65
N LEU A 138 -8.23 0.49 5.20
CA LEU A 138 -7.09 0.02 5.98
C LEU A 138 -7.35 0.26 7.47
N PRO A 139 -7.20 -0.75 8.35
CA PRO A 139 -7.28 -0.54 9.79
C PRO A 139 -6.26 0.50 10.28
N LEU A 140 -6.70 1.38 11.17
CA LEU A 140 -5.92 2.48 11.72
C LEU A 140 -5.83 2.39 13.24
N LEU A 141 -4.71 2.86 13.79
CA LEU A 141 -4.52 3.08 15.22
C LEU A 141 -4.22 4.56 15.45
N ILE A 142 -5.06 5.24 16.22
CA ILE A 142 -4.86 6.64 16.61
C ILE A 142 -4.33 6.66 18.04
N THR A 143 -3.12 7.20 18.23
CA THR A 143 -2.45 7.27 19.54
C THR A 143 -2.24 8.72 19.96
N GLY A 144 -2.33 8.98 21.27
CA GLY A 144 -2.10 10.30 21.86
C GLY A 144 -2.68 10.40 23.27
N ASP A 145 -2.28 11.43 24.02
CA ASP A 145 -2.67 11.62 25.42
C ASP A 145 -4.18 11.77 25.61
N SER A 146 -4.67 11.56 26.82
CA SER A 146 -6.10 11.76 27.12
C SER A 146 -6.52 13.21 26.80
N GLY A 147 -7.69 13.39 26.20
CA GLY A 147 -8.20 14.73 25.84
C GLY A 147 -7.72 15.31 24.50
N THR A 148 -6.85 14.62 23.75
CA THR A 148 -6.34 15.13 22.45
C THR A 148 -7.30 14.99 21.25
N GLY A 149 -8.57 14.61 21.49
CA GLY A 149 -9.58 14.53 20.42
C GLY A 149 -9.53 13.27 19.55
N LYS A 150 -8.94 12.15 20.02
CA LYS A 150 -8.86 10.88 19.25
C LYS A 150 -10.22 10.33 18.84
N SER A 151 -11.20 10.34 19.74
CA SER A 151 -12.57 9.88 19.44
C SER A 151 -13.25 10.79 18.43
N TYR A 152 -13.08 12.11 18.59
CA TYR A 152 -13.58 13.11 17.66
C TYR A 152 -12.96 12.96 16.26
N MET A 153 -11.66 12.64 16.16
CA MET A 153 -11.04 12.28 14.88
C MET A 153 -11.70 11.07 14.21
N ALA A 154 -12.10 10.06 15.00
CA ALA A 154 -12.78 8.88 14.45
C ALA A 154 -14.21 9.19 13.97
N GLU A 155 -14.92 10.09 14.63
CA GLU A 155 -16.22 10.60 14.20
C GLU A 155 -16.10 11.39 12.89
N LEU A 156 -15.15 12.34 12.81
CA LEU A 156 -14.89 13.10 11.58
C LEU A 156 -14.48 12.21 10.40
N MET A 157 -13.75 11.11 10.68
CA MET A 157 -13.43 10.10 9.68
C MET A 157 -14.67 9.43 9.11
N HIS A 158 -15.66 9.11 9.95
CA HIS A 158 -16.93 8.50 9.55
C HIS A 158 -17.77 9.47 8.73
N GLU A 159 -17.93 10.72 9.19
CA GLU A 159 -18.61 11.78 8.44
C GLU A 159 -17.96 12.03 7.08
N PHE A 160 -16.62 12.09 7.04
CA PHE A 160 -15.88 12.22 5.79
C PHE A 160 -16.13 11.04 4.85
N ALA A 161 -16.16 9.80 5.37
CA ALA A 161 -16.40 8.61 4.55
C ALA A 161 -17.81 8.60 3.94
N ILE A 162 -18.84 9.00 4.70
CA ILE A 162 -20.19 9.21 4.18
C ILE A 162 -20.20 10.32 3.13
N ALA A 163 -19.60 11.47 3.45
CA ALA A 163 -19.54 12.60 2.55
C ALA A 163 -18.83 12.27 1.23
N GLN A 164 -17.81 11.42 1.22
CA GLN A 164 -17.14 10.96 -0.02
C GLN A 164 -17.89 9.82 -0.72
N GLY A 165 -18.99 9.30 -0.17
CA GLY A 165 -19.73 8.16 -0.72
C GLY A 165 -18.98 6.83 -0.60
N LEU A 166 -18.03 6.74 0.33
CA LEU A 166 -17.34 5.49 0.66
C LEU A 166 -18.20 4.59 1.56
N LEU A 167 -19.08 5.20 2.34
CA LEU A 167 -20.09 4.56 3.16
C LEU A 167 -21.49 5.02 2.73
N ALA A 168 -22.50 4.20 3.00
CA ALA A 168 -23.89 4.58 2.80
C ALA A 168 -24.29 5.72 3.76
N PRO A 169 -25.26 6.59 3.41
CA PRO A 169 -25.69 7.70 4.26
C PRO A 169 -26.20 7.27 5.65
N ASP A 170 -26.68 6.04 5.76
CA ASP A 170 -27.23 5.41 6.96
C ASP A 170 -26.21 4.45 7.64
N ALA A 171 -24.96 4.44 7.20
CA ALA A 171 -23.95 3.54 7.75
C ALA A 171 -23.68 3.85 9.24
N PRO A 172 -23.81 2.86 10.15
CA PRO A 172 -23.68 3.10 11.58
C PRO A 172 -22.23 3.36 11.99
N PHE A 173 -22.03 4.30 12.92
CA PHE A 173 -20.77 4.46 13.64
C PHE A 173 -20.83 3.65 14.95
N VAL A 174 -20.09 2.54 15.01
CA VAL A 174 -20.06 1.66 16.18
C VAL A 174 -18.82 1.97 17.01
N SER A 175 -19.02 2.51 18.21
CA SER A 175 -17.97 2.74 19.19
C SER A 175 -18.03 1.69 20.28
N PHE A 176 -16.92 1.00 20.54
CA PHE A 176 -16.79 0.03 21.62
C PHE A 176 -15.77 0.53 22.63
N ASN A 177 -16.24 0.85 23.84
CA ASN A 177 -15.37 1.26 24.94
C ASN A 177 -15.13 0.08 25.88
N TRP A 178 -13.91 -0.44 25.87
CA TRP A 178 -13.49 -1.57 26.70
C TRP A 178 -13.59 -1.31 28.20
N ARG A 179 -13.66 -0.05 28.66
CA ARG A 179 -13.90 0.26 30.08
C ARG A 179 -15.33 -0.01 30.53
N ALA A 180 -16.31 0.09 29.65
CA ALA A 180 -17.73 -0.01 30.00
C ALA A 180 -18.26 -1.46 30.06
N VAL A 181 -17.38 -2.45 29.83
CA VAL A 181 -17.75 -3.87 29.64
C VAL A 181 -17.39 -4.72 30.87
N CYS A 182 -16.79 -4.11 31.90
CA CYS A 182 -16.36 -4.78 33.13
C CYS A 182 -17.18 -4.40 34.38
N GLU A 183 -18.34 -3.75 34.22
CA GLU A 183 -19.36 -3.57 35.27
C GLU A 183 -20.54 -4.53 35.04
#